data_AF-A0A7R9V9H7-F1
#
_entry.id   AF-A0A7R9V9H7-F1
#
_cell.length_a   1.000
_cell.length_b   1.000
_cell.length_c   1.000
_cell.angle_alpha   90.00
_cell.angle_beta   90.00
_cell.angle_gamma   90.00
#
_symmetry.space_group_name_H-M   'P 1'
#
loop_
_entity.id
_entity.type
_entity.pdbx_description
1 polymer ?
#
loop_
_entity_poly.entity_id
_entity_poly.type
_entity_poly.pdbx_seq_one_letter_code
_entity_poly.pdbx_strand_id
1 'polypeptide(L)'
;ASAAAAMTAAAHAVSTVEDPEGEKDARFEDAQAVSDAAASGIAAAAAAAAAPAAAAAAAASAVAAAAAEGEGGVSQSSTSSSSVLSVLQPDQVGCPSRASPRTIMPPTAPRPGDAHVGILYDESMERHIGPEHYERPQRIIRVFETLRDEGLLSRCYQLPARGATDAELLQVHPQEHIDKVQNLYGSRDEDKRGDAFITAFGDLYACDATATAARFAAGCVVEAVQRVLSGAVGSALAVVRPPGHHAECARAMGFCFYNNCAVAARAALAHPGGTVRRVLVLDWDVHHGNGIQDALWGDPSVLYISIHRHPKNFYPFCAGFPEEVGEGAGKGFNVNVPWHVKGAGDADYRAAFELVVEPIVRSFCPDLTIVAAGYDAAAGDPLGGCAVSPAGYFEMT
;
A
#
# COMPACT_ATOMS: atom_id res chain seq x y z
N ALA A 1 -7.01 -0.50 42.66
CA ALA A 1 -7.21 -1.94 42.91
C ALA A 1 -8.44 -2.40 42.14
N SER A 2 -8.36 -3.54 41.45
CA SER A 2 -9.40 -4.14 40.59
C SER A 2 -9.58 -3.53 39.18
N ALA A 3 -8.56 -3.76 38.33
CA ALA A 3 -8.63 -4.01 36.87
C ALA A 3 -7.20 -4.10 36.30
N ALA A 4 -6.24 -3.42 36.94
CA ALA A 4 -4.80 -3.47 36.66
C ALA A 4 -4.04 -4.62 37.38
N ALA A 5 -4.76 -5.59 37.96
CA ALA A 5 -4.16 -6.76 38.64
C ALA A 5 -4.41 -8.09 37.89
N ALA A 6 -5.14 -8.05 36.77
CA ALA A 6 -5.41 -9.22 35.93
C ALA A 6 -4.49 -9.30 34.69
N MET A 7 -3.77 -8.23 34.34
CA MET A 7 -2.83 -8.20 33.20
C MET A 7 -1.35 -8.41 33.59
N THR A 8 -1.04 -8.54 34.88
CA THR A 8 0.33 -8.80 35.38
C THR A 8 0.59 -10.29 35.65
N ALA A 9 -0.42 -11.16 35.53
CA ALA A 9 -0.29 -12.60 35.80
C ALA A 9 -0.04 -13.47 34.55
N ALA A 10 -0.04 -12.90 33.34
CA ALA A 10 0.31 -13.61 32.10
C ALA A 10 1.70 -13.25 31.55
N ALA A 11 2.45 -12.37 32.23
CA ALA A 11 3.78 -11.92 31.84
C ALA A 11 4.90 -12.48 32.74
N HIS A 12 4.62 -13.47 33.60
CA HIS A 12 5.60 -14.00 34.55
C HIS A 12 5.73 -15.53 34.52
N ALA A 13 5.75 -16.12 33.33
CA ALA A 13 6.04 -17.54 33.15
C ALA A 13 6.78 -17.87 31.84
N VAL A 14 7.78 -17.08 31.45
CA VAL A 14 8.95 -17.55 30.69
C VAL A 14 10.15 -16.64 31.05
N SER A 15 10.77 -16.89 32.19
CA SER A 15 12.07 -16.29 32.55
C SER A 15 12.74 -17.18 33.57
N THR A 16 13.65 -18.05 33.10
CA THR A 16 14.77 -18.62 33.87
C THR A 16 15.75 -19.26 32.89
N VAL A 17 16.75 -18.50 32.43
CA VAL A 17 18.12 -18.99 32.23
C VAL A 17 19.06 -17.81 32.56
N GLU A 18 19.87 -18.01 33.59
CA GLU A 18 20.95 -17.15 34.05
C GLU A 18 22.17 -17.25 33.10
N ASP A 19 22.92 -16.15 32.93
CA ASP A 19 24.40 -16.10 33.09
C ASP A 19 24.92 -14.63 32.96
N PRO A 20 26.13 -14.28 33.48
CA PRO A 20 26.36 -13.06 34.27
C PRO A 20 27.34 -12.05 33.64
N GLU A 21 27.36 -10.83 34.24
CA GLU A 21 28.44 -9.81 34.40
C GLU A 21 29.37 -9.44 33.21
N GLY A 22 29.71 -8.19 32.88
CA GLY A 22 29.73 -6.91 33.59
C GLY A 22 30.23 -5.75 32.69
N GLU A 23 30.49 -4.60 33.33
CA GLU A 23 31.07 -3.32 32.83
C GLU A 23 30.19 -2.34 32.01
N LYS A 24 29.66 -1.34 32.74
CA LYS A 24 29.24 -0.03 32.25
C LYS A 24 30.01 1.04 33.04
N ASP A 25 30.67 1.96 32.33
CA ASP A 25 30.66 3.41 32.58
C ASP A 25 31.76 4.11 31.77
N ALA A 26 31.47 4.43 30.50
CA ALA A 26 32.26 5.37 29.68
C ALA A 26 31.53 5.93 28.42
N ARG A 27 30.21 5.74 28.23
CA ARG A 27 29.54 5.99 26.93
C ARG A 27 28.50 7.12 26.88
N PHE A 28 28.51 8.06 27.82
CA PHE A 28 27.44 9.08 27.86
C PHE A 28 27.78 10.42 27.15
N GLU A 29 29.06 10.71 26.84
CA GLU A 29 29.40 11.94 26.10
C GLU A 29 29.49 11.74 24.57
N ASP A 30 29.75 10.52 24.09
CA ASP A 30 29.79 10.20 22.64
C ASP A 30 28.38 10.10 22.02
N ALA A 31 27.35 9.74 22.80
CA ALA A 31 25.99 9.53 22.28
C ALA A 31 25.31 10.82 21.81
N GLN A 32 25.61 11.96 22.46
CA GLN A 32 25.03 13.26 22.10
C GLN A 32 25.66 13.82 20.82
N ALA A 33 26.98 13.68 20.67
CA ALA A 33 27.69 14.13 19.46
C ALA A 33 27.30 13.32 18.21
N VAL A 34 27.02 12.01 18.38
CA VAL A 34 26.54 11.14 17.29
C VAL A 34 25.09 11.48 16.91
N SER A 35 24.25 11.86 17.88
CA SER A 35 22.86 12.30 17.64
C SER A 35 22.79 13.60 16.84
N ASP A 36 23.63 14.59 17.17
CA ASP A 36 23.62 15.89 16.50
C ASP A 36 24.19 15.79 15.07
N ALA A 37 25.19 14.93 14.86
CA ALA A 37 25.72 14.61 13.53
C ALA A 37 24.69 13.86 12.66
N ALA A 38 23.90 12.95 13.25
CA ALA A 38 22.83 12.23 12.56
C ALA A 38 21.68 13.17 12.15
N ALA A 39 21.26 14.08 13.04
CA ALA A 39 20.24 15.08 12.73
C ALA A 39 20.67 16.03 11.61
N SER A 40 21.93 16.47 11.61
CA SER A 40 22.49 17.31 10.54
C SER A 40 22.60 16.55 9.21
N GLY A 41 22.91 15.25 9.23
CA GLY A 41 22.97 14.39 8.05
C GLY A 41 21.59 14.15 7.42
N ILE A 42 20.56 13.93 8.23
CA ILE A 42 19.17 13.75 7.78
C ILE A 42 18.63 15.03 7.14
N ALA A 43 18.90 16.20 7.74
CA ALA A 43 18.49 17.49 7.16
C ALA A 43 19.18 17.77 5.82
N ALA A 44 20.47 17.41 5.67
CA ALA A 44 21.19 17.56 4.42
C ALA A 44 20.68 16.60 3.32
N ALA A 45 20.35 15.37 3.68
CA ALA A 45 19.77 14.39 2.75
C ALA A 45 18.36 14.81 2.28
N ALA A 46 17.51 15.33 3.19
CA ALA A 46 16.20 15.87 2.85
C ALA A 46 16.29 17.08 1.89
N ALA A 47 17.26 17.98 2.12
CA ALA A 47 17.50 19.11 1.22
C ALA A 47 18.02 18.67 -0.16
N ALA A 48 18.89 17.64 -0.21
CA ALA A 48 19.40 17.08 -1.45
C ALA A 48 18.32 16.34 -2.27
N ALA A 49 17.35 15.72 -1.61
CA ALA A 49 16.20 15.07 -2.25
C ALA A 49 15.14 16.09 -2.75
N ALA A 50 14.99 17.23 -2.08
CA ALA A 50 14.05 18.29 -2.49
C ALA A 50 14.49 19.04 -3.76
N ALA A 51 15.80 19.17 -4.00
CA ALA A 51 16.34 19.88 -5.16
C ALA A 51 15.95 19.27 -6.53
N PRO A 52 16.07 17.95 -6.77
CA PRO A 52 15.63 17.34 -8.03
C PRO A 52 14.10 17.31 -8.18
N ALA A 53 13.33 17.22 -7.09
CA ALA A 53 11.86 17.30 -7.13
C ALA A 53 11.37 18.69 -7.58
N ALA A 54 12.00 19.75 -7.08
CA ALA A 54 11.72 21.13 -7.54
C ALA A 54 12.11 21.35 -9.01
N ALA A 55 13.21 20.74 -9.47
CA ALA A 55 13.62 20.81 -10.86
C ALA A 55 12.67 20.05 -11.81
N ALA A 56 12.15 18.90 -11.38
CA ALA A 56 11.14 18.13 -12.12
C ALA A 56 9.81 18.89 -12.23
N ALA A 57 9.37 19.56 -11.15
CA ALA A 57 8.18 20.41 -11.17
C ALA A 57 8.34 21.63 -12.11
N ALA A 58 9.52 22.25 -12.13
CA ALA A 58 9.83 23.35 -13.05
C ALA A 58 9.86 22.90 -14.52
N ALA A 59 10.41 21.71 -14.80
CA ALA A 59 10.41 21.13 -16.14
C ALA A 59 9.01 20.77 -16.64
N ALA A 60 8.16 20.20 -15.78
CA ALA A 60 6.76 19.91 -16.09
C ALA A 60 5.95 21.19 -16.38
N SER A 61 6.19 22.26 -15.62
CA SER A 61 5.56 23.56 -15.85
C SER A 61 6.01 24.22 -17.16
N ALA A 62 7.28 24.04 -17.56
CA ALA A 62 7.81 24.57 -18.82
C ALA A 62 7.26 23.82 -20.05
N VAL A 63 7.05 22.51 -19.95
CA VAL A 63 6.42 21.70 -21.00
C VAL A 63 4.93 22.05 -21.14
N ALA A 64 4.23 22.31 -20.03
CA ALA A 64 2.85 22.78 -20.05
C ALA A 64 2.70 24.20 -20.66
N ALA A 65 3.66 25.09 -20.39
CA ALA A 65 3.69 26.43 -20.99
C ALA A 65 3.99 26.39 -22.50
N ALA A 66 4.91 25.52 -22.94
CA ALA A 66 5.21 25.33 -24.37
C ALA A 66 4.05 24.71 -25.16
N ALA A 67 3.21 23.89 -24.51
CA ALA A 67 2.00 23.35 -25.11
C ALA A 67 0.88 24.40 -25.27
N ALA A 68 0.90 25.49 -24.49
CA ALA A 68 -0.09 26.57 -24.55
C ALA A 68 0.23 27.64 -25.62
N GLU A 69 1.46 27.72 -26.12
CA GLU A 69 1.88 28.69 -27.15
C GLU A 69 1.79 28.15 -28.60
N GLY A 70 1.22 26.95 -28.79
CA GLY A 70 1.17 26.24 -30.07
C GLY A 70 -0.10 26.42 -30.93
N GLU A 71 -1.11 27.17 -30.48
CA GLU A 71 -2.31 27.43 -31.30
C GLU A 71 -2.43 28.91 -31.66
N GLY A 72 -2.23 29.20 -32.95
CA GLY A 72 -2.17 30.54 -33.50
C GLY A 72 -3.51 31.25 -33.66
N GLY A 73 -3.49 32.57 -33.47
CA GLY A 73 -3.72 33.52 -34.57
C GLY A 73 -5.15 33.83 -35.04
N VAL A 74 -5.50 35.12 -34.86
CA VAL A 74 -6.16 36.04 -35.82
C VAL A 74 -7.66 36.41 -35.58
N SER A 75 -7.83 37.57 -34.89
CA SER A 75 -8.65 38.77 -35.22
C SER A 75 -10.20 38.67 -35.32
N GLN A 76 -11.07 39.64 -34.97
CA GLN A 76 -11.01 41.11 -34.88
C GLN A 76 -12.03 41.69 -33.86
N SER A 77 -11.67 42.85 -33.31
CA SER A 77 -12.48 44.05 -32.99
C SER A 77 -13.90 43.97 -32.41
N SER A 78 -14.14 44.62 -31.26
CA SER A 78 -14.70 45.99 -31.21
C SER A 78 -15.14 46.41 -29.79
N THR A 79 -14.81 47.65 -29.50
CA THR A 79 -15.16 48.54 -28.38
C THR A 79 -16.58 48.43 -27.80
N SER A 80 -16.75 48.56 -26.49
CA SER A 80 -17.18 49.84 -25.86
C SER A 80 -17.51 49.71 -24.36
N SER A 81 -17.23 50.84 -23.70
CA SER A 81 -17.43 51.23 -22.29
C SER A 81 -18.87 51.11 -21.79
N SER A 82 -19.09 50.76 -20.52
CA SER A 82 -19.53 51.73 -19.49
C SER A 82 -20.00 51.09 -18.17
N SER A 83 -19.53 51.73 -17.10
CA SER A 83 -19.95 51.79 -15.70
C SER A 83 -21.43 51.62 -15.35
N VAL A 84 -21.73 51.01 -14.19
CA VAL A 84 -22.51 51.66 -13.12
C VAL A 84 -22.38 50.97 -11.75
N LEU A 85 -22.26 51.82 -10.72
CA LEU A 85 -22.33 51.57 -9.27
C LEU A 85 -23.77 51.33 -8.78
N SER A 86 -23.95 50.53 -7.72
CA SER A 86 -25.10 50.61 -6.77
C SER A 86 -24.80 49.76 -5.52
N VAL A 87 -24.28 50.35 -4.43
CA VAL A 87 -24.99 50.84 -3.22
C VAL A 87 -25.23 49.75 -2.14
N LEU A 88 -24.72 50.05 -0.95
CA LEU A 88 -24.78 49.33 0.33
C LEU A 88 -26.07 49.62 1.14
N GLN A 89 -26.33 48.75 2.14
CA GLN A 89 -26.86 49.01 3.51
C GLN A 89 -28.19 48.26 3.90
N PRO A 90 -28.53 48.10 5.22
CA PRO A 90 -28.18 46.93 6.04
C PRO A 90 -29.36 46.42 6.94
N ASP A 91 -29.03 45.59 7.93
CA ASP A 91 -29.76 45.25 9.18
C ASP A 91 -31.01 44.35 9.13
N GLN A 92 -30.89 43.17 9.78
CA GLN A 92 -31.70 42.82 10.96
C GLN A 92 -31.02 41.70 11.78
N VAL A 93 -30.77 42.01 13.06
CA VAL A 93 -30.27 41.10 14.10
C VAL A 93 -31.47 40.46 14.80
N GLY A 94 -31.50 39.13 14.91
CA GLY A 94 -32.52 38.36 15.63
C GLY A 94 -31.91 37.22 16.47
N CYS A 95 -32.22 37.21 17.76
CA CYS A 95 -31.77 36.29 18.82
C CYS A 95 -32.34 34.85 18.65
N PRO A 96 -31.67 33.77 19.12
CA PRO A 96 -32.06 32.39 18.77
C PRO A 96 -33.15 31.82 19.69
N SER A 97 -34.18 31.20 19.09
CA SER A 97 -35.21 30.46 19.83
C SER A 97 -34.86 28.97 19.98
N ARG A 98 -34.63 28.55 21.22
CA ARG A 98 -34.94 27.26 21.88
C ARG A 98 -35.22 26.06 20.96
N ALA A 99 -34.24 25.15 20.84
CA ALA A 99 -34.37 23.88 20.14
C ALA A 99 -35.32 22.90 20.83
N SER A 100 -36.25 22.33 20.07
CA SER A 100 -37.09 21.19 20.46
C SER A 100 -36.28 19.88 20.43
N PRO A 101 -36.60 18.87 21.26
CA PRO A 101 -35.86 17.61 21.29
C PRO A 101 -36.03 16.85 19.97
N ARG A 102 -34.91 16.58 19.27
CA ARG A 102 -34.91 15.78 18.05
C ARG A 102 -35.22 14.32 18.40
N THR A 103 -36.36 13.84 17.91
CA THR A 103 -36.65 12.40 17.81
C THR A 103 -35.58 11.75 16.94
N ILE A 104 -34.79 10.84 17.52
CA ILE A 104 -33.86 10.00 16.78
C ILE A 104 -34.70 9.01 15.97
N MET A 105 -34.86 9.25 14.67
CA MET A 105 -35.42 8.25 13.77
C MET A 105 -34.39 7.14 13.54
N PRO A 106 -34.82 5.87 13.38
CA PRO A 106 -33.91 4.79 13.03
C PRO A 106 -33.24 5.08 11.68
N PRO A 107 -31.99 4.63 11.47
CA PRO A 107 -31.25 4.94 10.25
C PRO A 107 -31.98 4.37 9.04
N THR A 108 -32.39 5.25 8.14
CA THR A 108 -32.89 4.89 6.81
C THR A 108 -31.74 4.35 5.96
N ALA A 109 -32.02 3.34 5.13
CA ALA A 109 -31.04 2.78 4.21
C ALA A 109 -30.37 3.87 3.35
N PRO A 110 -29.04 3.81 3.14
CA PRO A 110 -28.29 4.87 2.48
C PRO A 110 -28.61 4.98 0.99
N ARG A 111 -28.42 6.18 0.43
CA ARG A 111 -28.66 6.48 -1.00
C ARG A 111 -27.38 6.23 -1.82
N PRO A 112 -27.50 5.89 -3.12
CA PRO A 112 -26.32 5.73 -3.99
C PRO A 112 -25.54 7.04 -4.08
N GLY A 113 -24.28 7.03 -3.65
CA GLY A 113 -23.39 8.21 -3.59
C GLY A 113 -22.74 8.46 -2.23
N ASP A 114 -23.24 7.82 -1.16
CA ASP A 114 -22.66 7.92 0.18
C ASP A 114 -21.61 6.81 0.38
N ALA A 115 -20.35 7.07 -0.01
CA ALA A 115 -19.18 6.17 0.01
C ALA A 115 -19.38 4.79 0.70
N HIS A 116 -19.56 3.77 -0.12
CA HIS A 116 -19.76 2.39 0.29
C HIS A 116 -18.46 1.60 0.11
N VAL A 117 -17.97 0.95 1.17
CA VAL A 117 -16.73 0.14 1.14
C VAL A 117 -17.03 -1.25 0.59
N GLY A 118 -16.33 -1.65 -0.47
CA GLY A 118 -16.34 -3.02 -0.99
C GLY A 118 -15.41 -3.94 -0.20
N ILE A 119 -15.76 -5.22 -0.08
CA ILE A 119 -14.86 -6.24 0.44
C ILE A 119 -14.86 -7.47 -0.47
N LEU A 120 -13.67 -8.02 -0.75
CA LEU A 120 -13.49 -9.23 -1.53
C LEU A 120 -12.72 -10.27 -0.71
N TYR A 121 -13.22 -11.50 -0.77
CA TYR A 121 -12.66 -12.67 -0.12
C TYR A 121 -13.13 -13.90 -0.87
N ASP A 122 -12.30 -14.93 -0.97
CA ASP A 122 -12.67 -16.21 -1.58
C ASP A 122 -11.98 -17.37 -0.88
N GLU A 123 -12.77 -18.36 -0.47
CA GLU A 123 -12.30 -19.55 0.27
C GLU A 123 -11.33 -20.40 -0.55
N SER A 124 -11.32 -20.29 -1.89
CA SER A 124 -10.37 -21.04 -2.72
C SER A 124 -8.91 -20.69 -2.40
N MET A 125 -8.65 -19.48 -1.89
CA MET A 125 -7.34 -19.01 -1.47
C MET A 125 -6.85 -19.68 -0.16
N GLU A 126 -7.77 -20.21 0.65
CA GLU A 126 -7.45 -20.97 1.87
C GLU A 126 -6.85 -22.34 1.56
N ARG A 127 -7.17 -22.89 0.38
CA ARG A 127 -6.67 -24.21 -0.05
C ARG A 127 -5.18 -24.21 -0.41
N HIS A 128 -4.56 -23.04 -0.53
CA HIS A 128 -3.11 -22.92 -0.64
C HIS A 128 -2.45 -23.21 0.71
N ILE A 129 -2.24 -24.49 0.98
CA ILE A 129 -1.73 -25.02 2.26
C ILE A 129 -0.27 -25.45 2.09
N GLY A 130 0.56 -25.10 3.08
CA GLY A 130 1.97 -25.44 3.16
C GLY A 130 2.31 -26.15 4.48
N PRO A 131 3.60 -26.45 4.71
CA PRO A 131 4.08 -26.83 6.04
C PRO A 131 3.88 -25.70 7.05
N GLU A 132 4.08 -25.99 8.35
CA GLU A 132 4.02 -24.97 9.41
C GLU A 132 4.95 -23.79 9.10
N HIS A 133 4.35 -22.64 8.83
CA HIS A 133 5.02 -21.45 8.32
C HIS A 133 4.18 -20.20 8.68
N TYR A 134 4.82 -19.02 8.70
CA TYR A 134 4.13 -17.76 9.00
C TYR A 134 3.06 -17.41 7.95
N GLU A 135 3.39 -17.61 6.68
CA GLU A 135 2.46 -17.50 5.55
C GLU A 135 1.59 -18.77 5.47
N ARG A 136 0.36 -18.69 5.99
CA ARG A 136 -0.59 -19.81 6.14
C ARG A 136 -2.05 -19.37 5.96
N PRO A 137 -3.00 -20.27 5.63
CA PRO A 137 -4.40 -19.93 5.37
C PRO A 137 -5.08 -19.11 6.48
N GLN A 138 -4.72 -19.38 7.74
CA GLN A 138 -5.29 -18.70 8.91
C GLN A 138 -5.11 -17.19 8.86
N ARG A 139 -4.14 -16.65 8.10
CA ARG A 139 -3.94 -15.20 7.95
C ARG A 139 -5.17 -14.51 7.37
N ILE A 140 -5.78 -15.04 6.30
CA ILE A 140 -6.98 -14.43 5.70
C ILE A 140 -8.25 -14.84 6.43
N ILE A 141 -8.31 -16.09 6.92
CA ILE A 141 -9.46 -16.61 7.67
C ILE A 141 -9.69 -15.75 8.91
N ARG A 142 -8.65 -15.51 9.71
CA ARG A 142 -8.77 -14.72 10.94
C ARG A 142 -9.12 -13.26 10.67
N VAL A 143 -8.60 -12.66 9.60
CA VAL A 143 -9.01 -11.30 9.20
C VAL A 143 -10.50 -11.28 8.89
N PHE A 144 -10.98 -12.21 8.05
CA PHE A 144 -12.37 -12.22 7.63
C PHE A 144 -13.33 -12.55 8.79
N GLU A 145 -12.99 -13.51 9.65
CA GLU A 145 -13.72 -13.81 10.89
C GLU A 145 -13.75 -12.61 11.85
N THR A 146 -12.63 -11.93 12.06
CA THR A 146 -12.58 -10.75 12.93
C THR A 146 -13.48 -9.63 12.38
N LEU A 147 -13.42 -9.36 11.08
CA LEU A 147 -14.31 -8.38 10.44
C LEU A 147 -15.79 -8.77 10.59
N ARG A 148 -16.11 -10.07 10.58
CA ARG A 148 -17.48 -10.57 10.78
C ARG A 148 -17.94 -10.35 12.21
N ASP A 149 -17.12 -10.79 13.15
CA ASP A 149 -17.45 -10.83 14.58
C ASP A 149 -17.55 -9.41 15.17
N GLU A 150 -16.76 -8.46 14.65
CA GLU A 150 -16.84 -7.02 14.94
C GLU A 150 -18.00 -6.31 14.18
N GLY A 151 -18.80 -7.05 13.40
CA GLY A 151 -19.93 -6.52 12.64
C GLY A 151 -19.56 -5.64 11.44
N LEU A 152 -18.27 -5.52 11.10
CA LEU A 152 -17.78 -4.69 9.99
C LEU A 152 -18.17 -5.25 8.63
N LEU A 153 -18.19 -6.57 8.44
CA LEU A 153 -18.64 -7.17 7.17
C LEU A 153 -20.06 -6.77 6.79
N SER A 154 -20.95 -6.61 7.77
CA SER A 154 -22.34 -6.21 7.53
C SER A 154 -22.49 -4.76 7.05
N ARG A 155 -21.43 -3.96 7.21
CA ARG A 155 -21.35 -2.55 6.79
C ARG A 155 -20.67 -2.39 5.42
N CYS A 156 -20.09 -3.46 4.87
CA CYS A 156 -19.40 -3.48 3.59
C CYS A 156 -20.23 -4.17 2.51
N TYR A 157 -19.99 -3.84 1.25
CA TYR A 157 -20.52 -4.58 0.11
C TYR A 157 -19.62 -5.77 -0.18
N GLN A 158 -20.13 -6.98 0.02
CA GLN A 158 -19.42 -8.18 -0.38
C GLN A 158 -19.46 -8.29 -1.91
N LEU A 159 -18.34 -7.95 -2.52
CA LEU A 159 -18.17 -7.97 -3.97
C LEU A 159 -17.76 -9.38 -4.41
N PRO A 160 -18.19 -9.85 -5.59
CA PRO A 160 -17.86 -11.18 -6.06
C PRO A 160 -16.35 -11.27 -6.35
N ALA A 161 -15.70 -12.28 -5.82
CA ALA A 161 -14.34 -12.63 -6.17
C ALA A 161 -14.28 -13.32 -7.54
N ARG A 162 -13.13 -13.18 -8.22
CA ARG A 162 -12.83 -13.91 -9.46
C ARG A 162 -11.34 -14.13 -9.60
N GLY A 163 -10.97 -15.11 -10.43
CA GLY A 163 -9.60 -15.26 -10.90
C GLY A 163 -9.19 -14.16 -11.90
N ALA A 164 -7.92 -13.79 -11.88
CA ALA A 164 -7.33 -12.98 -12.93
C ALA A 164 -7.31 -13.76 -14.26
N THR A 165 -7.66 -13.06 -15.32
CA THR A 165 -7.57 -13.56 -16.70
C THR A 165 -6.12 -13.56 -17.18
N ASP A 166 -5.80 -14.38 -18.18
CA ASP A 166 -4.46 -14.39 -18.77
C ASP A 166 -4.09 -13.02 -19.37
N ALA A 167 -5.06 -12.33 -19.98
CA ALA A 167 -4.85 -11.00 -20.54
C ALA A 167 -4.48 -9.94 -19.48
N GLU A 168 -5.02 -10.06 -18.26
CA GLU A 168 -4.65 -9.21 -17.12
C GLU A 168 -3.25 -9.57 -16.60
N LEU A 169 -2.96 -10.86 -16.42
CA LEU A 169 -1.64 -11.33 -15.96
C LEU A 169 -0.52 -10.97 -16.93
N LEU A 170 -0.76 -11.08 -18.24
CA LEU A 170 0.19 -10.75 -19.31
C LEU A 170 0.60 -9.28 -19.36
N GLN A 171 -0.11 -8.39 -18.65
CA GLN A 171 0.31 -6.99 -18.52
C GLN A 171 1.55 -6.81 -17.64
N VAL A 172 1.92 -7.82 -16.85
CA VAL A 172 3.06 -7.79 -15.91
C VAL A 172 3.98 -8.98 -16.11
N HIS A 173 3.39 -10.17 -16.25
CA HIS A 173 4.13 -11.41 -16.30
C HIS A 173 4.21 -11.94 -17.73
N PRO A 174 5.39 -12.35 -18.22
CA PRO A 174 5.50 -13.00 -19.51
C PRO A 174 4.80 -14.37 -19.46
N GLN A 175 4.39 -14.88 -20.62
CA GLN A 175 3.65 -16.14 -20.73
C GLN A 175 4.39 -17.30 -20.03
N GLU A 176 5.71 -17.35 -20.15
CA GLU A 176 6.53 -18.38 -19.54
C GLU A 176 6.44 -18.38 -18.00
N HIS A 177 6.24 -17.22 -17.37
CA HIS A 177 6.02 -17.12 -15.92
C HIS A 177 4.63 -17.63 -15.54
N ILE A 178 3.61 -17.26 -16.31
CA ILE A 178 2.23 -17.73 -16.10
C ILE A 178 2.18 -19.25 -16.19
N ASP A 179 2.80 -19.83 -17.22
CA ASP A 179 2.88 -21.27 -17.44
C ASP A 179 3.64 -21.97 -16.30
N LYS A 180 4.74 -21.38 -15.81
CA LYS A 180 5.48 -21.91 -14.65
C LYS A 180 4.62 -21.97 -13.40
N VAL A 181 3.87 -20.91 -13.08
CA VAL A 181 2.99 -20.88 -11.91
C VAL A 181 1.84 -21.88 -12.07
N GLN A 182 1.23 -21.97 -13.25
CA GLN A 182 0.15 -22.93 -13.53
C GLN A 182 0.62 -24.39 -13.40
N ASN A 183 1.83 -24.70 -13.87
CA ASN A 183 2.38 -26.06 -13.88
C ASN A 183 3.27 -26.39 -12.67
N LEU A 184 3.37 -25.46 -11.70
CA LEU A 184 4.30 -25.54 -10.58
C LEU A 184 4.14 -26.85 -9.78
N TYR A 185 2.90 -27.28 -9.58
CA TYR A 185 2.60 -28.53 -8.89
C TYR A 185 2.49 -29.74 -9.83
N GLY A 186 1.93 -29.55 -11.03
CA GLY A 186 1.65 -30.64 -11.98
C GLY A 186 2.91 -31.30 -12.57
N SER A 187 4.05 -30.61 -12.54
CA SER A 187 5.36 -31.10 -12.99
C SER A 187 6.02 -32.11 -12.02
N ARG A 188 5.37 -32.44 -10.89
CA ARG A 188 5.90 -33.38 -9.90
C ARG A 188 5.59 -34.84 -10.27
N ASP A 189 6.51 -35.70 -9.87
CA ASP A 189 6.40 -37.17 -9.92
C ASP A 189 5.05 -37.63 -9.33
N GLU A 190 4.37 -38.56 -9.99
CA GLU A 190 2.99 -38.96 -9.62
C GLU A 190 2.91 -39.47 -8.17
N ASP A 191 3.97 -40.15 -7.71
CA ASP A 191 4.09 -40.69 -6.34
C ASP A 191 4.23 -39.63 -5.25
N LYS A 192 4.46 -38.37 -5.63
CA LYS A 192 4.56 -37.24 -4.70
C LYS A 192 3.40 -36.25 -4.85
N ARG A 193 2.37 -36.58 -5.64
CA ARG A 193 1.11 -35.82 -5.68
C ARG A 193 0.32 -36.09 -4.40
N GLY A 194 0.26 -35.10 -3.51
CA GLY A 194 -0.54 -35.12 -2.28
C GLY A 194 0.01 -34.18 -1.21
N ASP A 195 1.32 -33.93 -1.21
CA ASP A 195 1.99 -33.12 -0.19
C ASP A 195 2.38 -31.76 -0.73
N ALA A 196 2.20 -30.70 0.07
CA ALA A 196 2.85 -29.42 -0.20
C ALA A 196 4.38 -29.57 -0.21
N PHE A 197 5.08 -28.76 -1.00
CA PHE A 197 6.54 -28.74 -1.02
C PHE A 197 7.06 -27.32 -0.91
N ILE A 198 8.27 -27.17 -0.33
CA ILE A 198 8.99 -25.90 -0.28
C ILE A 198 9.95 -25.84 -1.47
N THR A 199 10.05 -24.69 -2.14
CA THR A 199 10.99 -24.50 -3.26
C THR A 199 12.44 -24.50 -2.76
N ALA A 200 13.39 -24.61 -3.69
CA ALA A 200 14.82 -24.73 -3.37
C ALA A 200 15.37 -23.57 -2.50
N PHE A 201 14.74 -22.39 -2.53
CA PHE A 201 15.19 -21.20 -1.80
C PHE A 201 14.46 -20.99 -0.46
N GLY A 202 13.50 -21.85 -0.11
CA GLY A 202 12.83 -21.79 1.20
C GLY A 202 11.76 -20.71 1.34
N ASP A 203 11.58 -19.86 0.34
CA ASP A 203 10.73 -18.66 0.38
C ASP A 203 9.40 -18.82 -0.38
N LEU A 204 9.16 -19.99 -0.96
CA LEU A 204 7.88 -20.37 -1.56
C LEU A 204 7.53 -21.79 -1.14
N TYR A 205 6.25 -22.05 -0.98
CA TYR A 205 5.72 -23.40 -0.93
C TYR A 205 4.60 -23.55 -1.95
N ALA A 206 4.34 -24.77 -2.42
CA ALA A 206 3.29 -25.01 -3.40
C ALA A 206 2.53 -26.31 -3.11
N CYS A 207 1.23 -26.28 -3.40
CA CYS A 207 0.31 -27.40 -3.41
C CYS A 207 -0.52 -27.37 -4.71
N ASP A 208 -1.43 -28.33 -4.86
CA ASP A 208 -2.33 -28.42 -6.02
C ASP A 208 -3.20 -27.16 -6.21
N ALA A 209 -3.59 -26.51 -5.12
CA ALA A 209 -4.42 -25.31 -5.15
C ALA A 209 -3.65 -24.00 -5.41
N THR A 210 -2.31 -24.00 -5.35
CA THR A 210 -1.49 -22.78 -5.44
C THR A 210 -1.81 -21.93 -6.67
N ALA A 211 -1.86 -22.55 -7.86
CA ALA A 211 -2.14 -21.82 -9.09
C ALA A 211 -3.53 -21.17 -9.10
N THR A 212 -4.53 -21.85 -8.54
CA THR A 212 -5.89 -21.32 -8.42
C THR A 212 -5.94 -20.16 -7.42
N ALA A 213 -5.35 -20.35 -6.24
CA ALA A 213 -5.29 -19.33 -5.20
C ALA A 213 -4.58 -18.06 -5.70
N ALA A 214 -3.42 -18.20 -6.37
CA ALA A 214 -2.68 -17.08 -6.93
C ALA A 214 -3.51 -16.28 -7.95
N ARG A 215 -4.30 -16.97 -8.80
CA ARG A 215 -5.20 -16.31 -9.74
C ARG A 215 -6.32 -15.55 -9.04
N PHE A 216 -6.94 -16.15 -8.02
CA PHE A 216 -7.99 -15.48 -7.25
C PHE A 216 -7.45 -14.29 -6.47
N ALA A 217 -6.24 -14.38 -5.90
CA ALA A 217 -5.59 -13.26 -5.22
C ALA A 217 -5.41 -12.06 -6.14
N ALA A 218 -4.80 -12.25 -7.32
CA ALA A 218 -4.64 -11.18 -8.30
C ALA A 218 -5.99 -10.67 -8.82
N GLY A 219 -6.92 -11.57 -9.14
CA GLY A 219 -8.23 -11.22 -9.70
C GLY A 219 -9.12 -10.45 -8.74
N CYS A 220 -9.07 -10.72 -7.43
CA CYS A 220 -9.78 -9.93 -6.43
C CYS A 220 -9.29 -8.48 -6.39
N VAL A 221 -7.99 -8.24 -6.50
CA VAL A 221 -7.46 -6.87 -6.49
C VAL A 221 -7.85 -6.14 -7.78
N VAL A 222 -7.81 -6.81 -8.94
CA VAL A 222 -8.28 -6.22 -10.21
C VAL A 222 -9.78 -5.91 -10.16
N GLU A 223 -10.59 -6.82 -9.62
CA GLU A 223 -12.03 -6.60 -9.48
C GLU A 223 -12.33 -5.43 -8.53
N ALA A 224 -11.61 -5.33 -7.40
CA ALA A 224 -11.73 -4.21 -6.47
C ALA A 224 -11.52 -2.86 -7.19
N VAL A 225 -10.46 -2.77 -7.99
CA VAL A 225 -10.16 -1.59 -8.83
C VAL A 225 -11.31 -1.31 -9.80
N GLN A 226 -11.81 -2.32 -10.52
CA GLN A 226 -12.91 -2.13 -11.48
C GLN A 226 -14.19 -1.61 -10.80
N ARG A 227 -14.48 -2.04 -9.57
CA ARG A 227 -15.66 -1.57 -8.81
C ARG A 227 -15.49 -0.16 -8.27
N VAL A 228 -14.27 0.24 -7.90
CA VAL A 228 -13.97 1.64 -7.55
C VAL A 228 -14.08 2.53 -8.79
N LEU A 229 -13.46 2.15 -9.91
CA LEU A 229 -13.45 2.97 -11.13
C LEU A 229 -14.83 3.14 -11.79
N SER A 230 -15.71 2.15 -11.66
CA SER A 230 -17.10 2.24 -12.12
C SER A 230 -18.01 3.04 -11.17
N GLY A 231 -17.51 3.46 -10.00
CA GLY A 231 -18.30 4.14 -8.97
C GLY A 231 -19.28 3.23 -8.23
N ALA A 232 -19.16 1.90 -8.37
CA ALA A 232 -19.99 0.94 -7.64
C ALA A 232 -19.71 0.95 -6.13
N VAL A 233 -18.47 1.25 -5.75
CA VAL A 233 -18.00 1.46 -4.37
C VAL A 233 -17.04 2.65 -4.32
N GLY A 234 -16.91 3.32 -3.17
CA GLY A 234 -15.98 4.43 -3.00
C GLY A 234 -14.54 3.99 -2.72
N SER A 235 -14.39 2.85 -2.06
CA SER A 235 -13.11 2.18 -1.77
C SER A 235 -13.36 0.68 -1.60
N ALA A 236 -12.30 -0.13 -1.61
CA ALA A 236 -12.44 -1.57 -1.42
C ALA A 236 -11.23 -2.17 -0.69
N LEU A 237 -11.48 -3.23 0.08
CA LEU A 237 -10.47 -4.09 0.70
C LEU A 237 -10.54 -5.49 0.09
N ALA A 238 -9.44 -5.96 -0.51
CA ALA A 238 -9.30 -7.32 -0.97
C ALA A 238 -8.47 -8.12 0.04
N VAL A 239 -9.10 -9.05 0.76
CA VAL A 239 -8.43 -9.90 1.74
C VAL A 239 -7.94 -11.15 1.01
N VAL A 240 -6.70 -11.11 0.51
CA VAL A 240 -6.18 -12.08 -0.46
C VAL A 240 -4.97 -12.86 0.04
N ARG A 241 -4.82 -14.09 -0.47
CA ARG A 241 -3.57 -14.85 -0.42
C ARG A 241 -3.47 -15.81 -1.62
N PRO A 242 -2.27 -16.13 -2.13
CA PRO A 242 -0.94 -15.67 -1.69
C PRO A 242 -0.73 -14.15 -1.86
N PRO A 243 0.24 -13.55 -1.15
CA PRO A 243 0.63 -12.15 -1.34
C PRO A 243 1.22 -11.94 -2.76
N GLY A 244 1.53 -10.68 -3.10
CA GLY A 244 1.95 -10.34 -4.47
C GLY A 244 3.18 -9.44 -4.64
N HIS A 245 3.53 -8.58 -3.67
CA HIS A 245 4.47 -7.48 -3.92
C HIS A 245 5.92 -7.89 -4.23
N HIS A 246 6.33 -9.12 -3.90
CA HIS A 246 7.65 -9.67 -4.23
C HIS A 246 7.70 -10.39 -5.59
N ALA A 247 6.54 -10.70 -6.21
CA ALA A 247 6.54 -11.36 -7.51
C ALA A 247 7.05 -10.38 -8.56
N GLU A 248 8.26 -10.61 -9.05
CA GLU A 248 8.85 -9.90 -10.18
C GLU A 248 8.19 -10.36 -11.48
N CYS A 249 8.45 -9.65 -12.58
CA CYS A 249 7.84 -9.95 -13.88
C CYS A 249 8.00 -11.43 -14.23
N ALA A 250 9.21 -11.99 -14.10
CA ALA A 250 9.52 -13.36 -14.52
C ALA A 250 9.93 -14.31 -13.38
N ARG A 251 9.72 -13.93 -12.11
CA ARG A 251 10.16 -14.71 -10.94
C ARG A 251 9.16 -14.62 -9.79
N ALA A 252 8.70 -15.78 -9.33
CA ALA A 252 7.99 -15.92 -8.06
C ALA A 252 9.02 -15.96 -6.93
N MET A 253 8.76 -15.25 -5.83
CA MET A 253 9.63 -15.20 -4.64
C MET A 253 8.88 -14.59 -3.47
N GLY A 254 9.37 -14.76 -2.24
CA GLY A 254 8.81 -14.11 -1.04
C GLY A 254 7.32 -14.40 -0.84
N PHE A 255 6.93 -15.67 -0.99
CA PHE A 255 5.54 -16.15 -0.96
C PHE A 255 4.62 -15.65 -2.09
N CYS A 256 5.15 -14.85 -3.03
CA CYS A 256 4.38 -14.21 -4.08
C CYS A 256 4.54 -14.93 -5.44
N PHE A 257 3.42 -15.22 -6.10
CA PHE A 257 3.40 -15.90 -7.41
C PHE A 257 3.06 -14.97 -8.56
N TYR A 258 2.05 -14.11 -8.38
CA TYR A 258 1.71 -13.02 -9.28
C TYR A 258 1.71 -11.71 -8.50
N ASN A 259 2.01 -10.60 -9.17
CA ASN A 259 2.03 -9.30 -8.54
C ASN A 259 0.63 -8.68 -8.54
N ASN A 260 -0.13 -8.95 -7.48
CA ASN A 260 -1.53 -8.54 -7.38
C ASN A 260 -1.72 -7.02 -7.60
N CYS A 261 -0.87 -6.18 -7.01
CA CYS A 261 -0.97 -4.72 -7.10
C CYS A 261 -0.53 -4.20 -8.48
N ALA A 262 0.58 -4.71 -9.03
CA ALA A 262 1.03 -4.29 -10.36
C ALA A 262 0.05 -4.70 -11.45
N VAL A 263 -0.52 -5.91 -11.38
CA VAL A 263 -1.55 -6.37 -12.33
C VAL A 263 -2.79 -5.48 -12.25
N ALA A 264 -3.22 -5.11 -11.04
CA ALA A 264 -4.35 -4.19 -10.86
C ALA A 264 -4.05 -2.77 -11.35
N ALA A 265 -2.84 -2.25 -11.13
CA ALA A 265 -2.42 -0.94 -11.64
C ALA A 265 -2.43 -0.91 -13.18
N ARG A 266 -1.88 -1.96 -13.83
CA ARG A 266 -1.91 -2.10 -15.29
C ARG A 266 -3.34 -2.21 -15.82
N ALA A 267 -4.20 -2.99 -15.15
CA ALA A 267 -5.61 -3.10 -15.52
C ALA A 267 -6.37 -1.77 -15.37
N ALA A 268 -6.03 -0.94 -14.37
CA ALA A 268 -6.59 0.38 -14.19
C ALA A 268 -6.22 1.33 -15.34
N LEU A 269 -4.95 1.35 -15.74
CA LEU A 269 -4.47 2.17 -16.85
C LEU A 269 -5.04 1.72 -18.20
N ALA A 270 -5.29 0.43 -18.35
CA ALA A 270 -5.95 -0.14 -19.53
C ALA A 270 -7.49 0.00 -19.50
N HIS A 271 -8.07 0.62 -18.46
CA HIS A 271 -9.52 0.65 -18.29
C HIS A 271 -10.22 1.36 -19.47
N PRO A 272 -11.24 0.73 -20.09
CA PRO A 272 -12.00 1.33 -21.19
C PRO A 272 -12.62 2.66 -20.76
N GLY A 273 -12.22 3.74 -21.44
CA GLY A 273 -12.65 5.11 -21.12
C GLY A 273 -11.49 6.05 -20.83
N GLY A 274 -10.28 5.53 -20.55
CA GLY A 274 -9.06 6.34 -20.39
C GLY A 274 -9.16 7.38 -19.26
N THR A 275 -9.96 7.09 -18.23
CA THR A 275 -10.23 7.98 -17.09
C THR A 275 -9.07 8.01 -16.11
N VAL A 276 -8.31 6.91 -16.00
CA VAL A 276 -7.13 6.78 -15.14
C VAL A 276 -5.87 6.97 -15.97
N ARG A 277 -5.06 7.96 -15.60
CA ARG A 277 -3.75 8.23 -16.22
C ARG A 277 -2.59 8.18 -15.22
N ARG A 278 -2.88 8.33 -13.93
CA ARG A 278 -1.91 8.32 -12.84
C ARG A 278 -2.38 7.38 -11.73
N VAL A 279 -1.62 6.32 -11.47
CA VAL A 279 -1.89 5.38 -10.38
C VAL A 279 -0.82 5.53 -9.32
N LEU A 280 -1.22 5.64 -8.05
CA LEU A 280 -0.32 5.48 -6.92
C LEU A 280 -0.38 4.02 -6.44
N VAL A 281 0.77 3.39 -6.29
CA VAL A 281 0.92 2.15 -5.52
C VAL A 281 1.71 2.47 -4.27
N LEU A 282 1.04 2.47 -3.12
CA LEU A 282 1.65 2.70 -1.81
C LEU A 282 1.85 1.35 -1.11
N ASP A 283 3.07 1.02 -0.74
CA ASP A 283 3.42 -0.22 -0.05
C ASP A 283 3.92 0.08 1.36
N TRP A 284 3.15 -0.32 2.36
CA TRP A 284 3.50 -0.18 3.77
C TRP A 284 3.84 -1.51 4.44
N ASP A 285 3.91 -2.61 3.66
CA ASP A 285 4.49 -3.87 4.14
C ASP A 285 5.91 -3.61 4.64
N VAL A 286 6.33 -4.30 5.70
CA VAL A 286 7.66 -4.07 6.29
C VAL A 286 8.78 -4.50 5.35
N HIS A 287 8.49 -5.33 4.36
CA HIS A 287 9.42 -5.72 3.30
C HIS A 287 9.26 -4.83 2.08
N HIS A 288 10.37 -4.55 1.40
CA HIS A 288 10.31 -3.86 0.13
C HIS A 288 9.65 -4.73 -0.94
N GLY A 289 8.57 -4.24 -1.56
CA GLY A 289 7.92 -4.85 -2.72
C GLY A 289 8.75 -4.77 -4.01
N ASN A 290 9.89 -5.47 -4.06
CA ASN A 290 10.81 -5.49 -5.21
C ASN A 290 10.13 -5.90 -6.52
N GLY A 291 9.09 -6.73 -6.46
CA GLY A 291 8.32 -7.11 -7.64
C GLY A 291 7.47 -5.98 -8.20
N ILE A 292 6.93 -5.10 -7.33
CA ILE A 292 6.19 -3.90 -7.77
C ILE A 292 7.18 -2.92 -8.42
N GLN A 293 8.32 -2.70 -7.76
CA GLN A 293 9.42 -1.88 -8.31
C GLN A 293 9.85 -2.38 -9.70
N ASP A 294 10.13 -3.68 -9.84
CA ASP A 294 10.51 -4.31 -11.11
C ASP A 294 9.45 -4.11 -12.22
N ALA A 295 8.18 -4.38 -11.91
CA ALA A 295 7.09 -4.30 -12.88
C ALA A 295 6.75 -2.89 -13.40
N LEU A 296 7.13 -1.85 -12.64
CA LEU A 296 6.74 -0.46 -12.88
C LEU A 296 7.94 0.49 -13.09
N TRP A 297 9.15 -0.04 -13.04
CA TRP A 297 10.42 0.70 -12.96
C TRP A 297 10.61 1.86 -13.95
N GLY A 298 10.14 1.68 -15.19
CA GLY A 298 10.28 2.64 -16.28
C GLY A 298 9.02 3.45 -16.61
N ASP A 299 7.94 3.32 -15.83
CA ASP A 299 6.62 3.85 -16.18
C ASP A 299 6.24 5.13 -15.38
N PRO A 300 6.17 6.32 -16.01
CA PRO A 300 5.79 7.56 -15.32
C PRO A 300 4.29 7.65 -14.98
N SER A 301 3.45 6.76 -15.51
CA SER A 301 2.01 6.74 -15.20
C SER A 301 1.72 6.08 -13.85
N VAL A 302 2.71 5.41 -13.25
CA VAL A 302 2.57 4.80 -11.92
C VAL A 302 3.65 5.31 -10.98
N LEU A 303 3.23 5.89 -9.87
CA LEU A 303 4.12 6.25 -8.76
C LEU A 303 4.11 5.09 -7.75
N TYR A 304 5.26 4.48 -7.51
CA TYR A 304 5.46 3.50 -6.45
C TYR A 304 6.19 4.13 -5.27
N ILE A 305 5.60 4.03 -4.07
CA ILE A 305 6.22 4.46 -2.82
C ILE A 305 6.21 3.27 -1.86
N SER A 306 7.36 2.93 -1.29
CA SER A 306 7.47 1.86 -0.30
C SER A 306 8.14 2.33 0.99
N ILE A 307 7.52 2.01 2.12
CA ILE A 307 8.07 2.25 3.46
C ILE A 307 8.38 0.90 4.09
N HIS A 308 9.66 0.55 4.19
CA HIS A 308 10.09 -0.81 4.51
C HIS A 308 11.34 -0.81 5.38
N ARG A 309 11.70 -1.96 5.96
CA ARG A 309 13.00 -2.11 6.61
C ARG A 309 14.13 -2.23 5.59
N HIS A 310 15.25 -1.59 5.90
CA HIS A 310 16.33 -1.39 4.95
C HIS A 310 16.92 -2.73 4.42
N PRO A 311 17.07 -2.87 3.09
CA PRO A 311 17.42 -4.16 2.46
C PRO A 311 18.82 -4.67 2.84
N LYS A 312 19.78 -3.80 3.16
CA LYS A 312 21.13 -4.19 3.63
C LYS A 312 21.12 -5.30 4.69
N ASN A 313 20.15 -5.30 5.61
CA ASN A 313 20.08 -6.24 6.74
C ASN A 313 18.71 -6.92 6.86
N PHE A 314 17.85 -6.82 5.84
CA PHE A 314 16.51 -7.36 5.88
C PHE A 314 16.05 -7.79 4.48
N TYR A 315 15.23 -8.84 4.39
CA TYR A 315 14.74 -9.34 3.11
C TYR A 315 14.03 -8.20 2.33
N PRO A 316 14.25 -8.04 1.00
CA PRO A 316 14.82 -9.02 0.06
C PRO A 316 16.33 -8.92 -0.21
N PHE A 317 17.07 -8.04 0.46
CA PHE A 317 18.52 -7.83 0.29
C PHE A 317 19.02 -7.33 -1.07
N CYS A 318 18.21 -7.38 -2.12
CA CYS A 318 18.62 -7.05 -3.50
C CYS A 318 18.08 -5.73 -4.04
N ALA A 319 17.05 -5.15 -3.42
CA ALA A 319 16.37 -3.93 -3.87
C ALA A 319 15.68 -3.24 -2.69
N GLY A 320 15.27 -1.98 -2.86
CA GLY A 320 14.70 -1.12 -1.82
C GLY A 320 15.70 -0.10 -1.29
N PHE A 321 16.75 0.19 -2.07
CA PHE A 321 17.72 1.21 -1.68
C PHE A 321 17.18 2.61 -2.02
N PRO A 322 17.47 3.65 -1.22
CA PRO A 322 16.92 4.99 -1.43
C PRO A 322 17.40 5.64 -2.74
N GLU A 323 18.51 5.17 -3.31
CA GLU A 323 19.03 5.64 -4.61
C GLU A 323 18.29 5.05 -5.81
N GLU A 324 17.46 4.02 -5.62
CA GLU A 324 16.69 3.35 -6.67
C GLU A 324 15.42 4.15 -6.99
N VAL A 325 15.54 5.07 -7.95
CA VAL A 325 14.50 6.08 -8.24
C VAL A 325 13.78 5.88 -9.58
N GLY A 326 13.85 4.70 -10.18
CA GLY A 326 13.31 4.44 -11.53
C GLY A 326 14.28 4.81 -12.66
N GLU A 327 13.92 4.48 -13.89
CA GLU A 327 14.73 4.74 -15.07
C GLU A 327 13.95 5.35 -16.24
N GLY A 328 14.67 5.90 -17.21
CA GLY A 328 14.07 6.46 -18.42
C GLY A 328 12.98 7.49 -18.09
N ALA A 329 11.77 7.28 -18.60
CA ALA A 329 10.63 8.12 -18.32
C ALA A 329 10.09 7.95 -16.89
N GLY A 330 10.23 6.77 -16.29
CA GLY A 330 9.84 6.47 -14.90
C GLY A 330 10.80 6.98 -13.83
N LYS A 331 11.91 7.64 -14.20
CA LYS A 331 12.82 8.24 -13.23
C LYS A 331 12.10 9.32 -12.40
N GLY A 332 12.12 9.16 -11.08
CA GLY A 332 11.39 9.99 -10.11
C GLY A 332 10.04 9.41 -9.68
N PHE A 333 9.59 8.29 -10.26
CA PHE A 333 8.31 7.65 -9.96
C PHE A 333 8.46 6.37 -9.12
N ASN A 334 9.66 6.12 -8.60
CA ASN A 334 9.95 5.08 -7.60
C ASN A 334 10.57 5.75 -6.37
N VAL A 335 9.98 5.55 -5.19
CA VAL A 335 10.41 6.19 -3.95
C VAL A 335 10.53 5.15 -2.84
N ASN A 336 11.76 4.90 -2.41
CA ASN A 336 12.06 3.98 -1.32
C ASN A 336 12.35 4.76 -0.04
N VAL A 337 11.61 4.43 1.03
CA VAL A 337 11.75 5.03 2.37
C VAL A 337 12.19 3.93 3.36
N PRO A 338 13.49 3.60 3.43
CA PRO A 338 13.96 2.49 4.23
C PRO A 338 14.23 2.85 5.69
N TRP A 339 13.72 2.05 6.63
CA TRP A 339 14.06 2.10 8.04
C TRP A 339 15.43 1.45 8.30
N HIS A 340 16.42 2.27 8.63
CA HIS A 340 17.76 1.81 9.01
C HIS A 340 17.81 1.15 10.41
N VAL A 341 16.78 1.38 11.24
CA VAL A 341 16.66 0.85 12.60
C VAL A 341 15.46 -0.08 12.72
N LYS A 342 15.51 -0.98 13.70
CA LYS A 342 14.33 -1.74 14.14
C LYS A 342 13.49 -0.87 15.08
N GLY A 343 12.22 -1.27 15.27
CA GLY A 343 11.33 -0.65 16.25
C GLY A 343 10.66 0.64 15.78
N ALA A 344 10.72 0.95 14.47
CA ALA A 344 9.95 2.05 13.90
C ALA A 344 8.46 1.86 14.25
N GLY A 345 7.85 2.88 14.85
CA GLY A 345 6.48 2.85 15.33
C GLY A 345 5.62 3.96 14.73
N ASP A 346 4.49 4.25 15.37
CA ASP A 346 3.49 5.18 14.85
C ASP A 346 4.06 6.56 14.51
N ALA A 347 4.93 7.12 15.38
CA ALA A 347 5.54 8.43 15.15
C ALA A 347 6.48 8.45 13.94
N ASP A 348 7.22 7.36 13.70
CA ASP A 348 8.13 7.24 12.58
C ASP A 348 7.35 7.13 11.26
N TYR A 349 6.34 6.26 11.22
CA TYR A 349 5.46 6.11 10.05
C TYR A 349 4.69 7.41 9.76
N ARG A 350 4.16 8.09 10.79
CA ARG A 350 3.54 9.41 10.61
C ARG A 350 4.51 10.42 10.02
N ALA A 351 5.75 10.47 10.51
CA ALA A 351 6.77 11.37 9.97
C ALA A 351 7.12 11.03 8.51
N ALA A 352 7.22 9.75 8.13
CA ALA A 352 7.40 9.35 6.73
C ALA A 352 6.23 9.82 5.85
N PHE A 353 5.00 9.72 6.34
CA PHE A 353 3.83 10.20 5.61
C PHE A 353 3.85 11.72 5.45
N GLU A 354 3.98 12.48 6.54
CA GLU A 354 3.93 13.94 6.53
C GLU A 354 5.08 14.57 5.72
N LEU A 355 6.29 14.00 5.81
CA LEU A 355 7.49 14.60 5.23
C LEU A 355 7.82 14.09 3.82
N VAL A 356 7.38 12.88 3.46
CA VAL A 356 7.75 12.25 2.18
C VAL A 356 6.52 11.84 1.38
N VAL A 357 5.66 10.97 1.92
CA VAL A 357 4.55 10.39 1.13
C VAL A 357 3.56 11.47 0.70
N GLU A 358 2.99 12.23 1.64
CA GLU A 358 1.94 13.19 1.34
C GLU A 358 2.38 14.30 0.38
N PRO A 359 3.56 14.95 0.54
CA PRO A 359 4.00 15.97 -0.42
C PRO A 359 4.14 15.41 -1.84
N ILE A 360 4.70 14.20 -1.99
CA ILE A 360 4.87 13.55 -3.29
C ILE A 360 3.51 13.19 -3.89
N VAL A 361 2.62 12.57 -3.09
CA VAL A 361 1.27 12.18 -3.55
C VAL A 361 0.44 13.40 -3.96
N ARG A 362 0.50 14.50 -3.21
CA ARG A 362 -0.16 15.77 -3.58
C ARG A 362 0.37 16.33 -4.90
N SER A 363 1.69 16.24 -5.13
CA SER A 363 2.30 16.68 -6.39
C SER A 363 1.96 15.78 -7.57
N PHE A 364 1.93 14.47 -7.36
CA PHE A 364 1.60 13.49 -8.40
C PHE A 364 0.10 13.47 -8.73
N CYS A 365 -0.75 13.77 -7.74
CA CYS A 365 -2.20 13.86 -7.86
C CYS A 365 -2.80 12.61 -8.55
N PRO A 366 -2.72 11.41 -7.94
CA PRO A 366 -3.16 10.18 -8.56
C PRO A 366 -4.67 10.17 -8.82
N ASP A 367 -5.09 9.52 -9.91
CA ASP A 367 -6.50 9.28 -10.23
C ASP A 367 -7.03 8.03 -9.47
N LEU A 368 -6.13 7.13 -9.09
CA LEU A 368 -6.40 5.92 -8.31
C LEU A 368 -5.23 5.63 -7.35
N THR A 369 -5.54 5.20 -6.12
CA THR A 369 -4.55 4.69 -5.17
C THR A 369 -4.80 3.21 -4.90
N ILE A 370 -3.74 2.41 -4.96
CA ILE A 370 -3.71 0.99 -4.58
C ILE A 370 -2.73 0.88 -3.41
N VAL A 371 -3.14 0.23 -2.33
CA VAL A 371 -2.28 -0.01 -1.17
C VAL A 371 -1.88 -1.48 -1.11
N ALA A 372 -0.59 -1.78 -1.18
CA ALA A 372 -0.06 -3.08 -0.81
C ALA A 372 -0.06 -3.18 0.72
N ALA A 373 -1.20 -3.58 1.27
CA ALA A 373 -1.47 -3.49 2.70
C ALA A 373 -0.94 -4.70 3.49
N GLY A 374 0.39 -4.79 3.61
CA GLY A 374 1.05 -5.66 4.59
C GLY A 374 0.83 -5.17 6.02
N TYR A 375 0.78 -6.08 7.00
CA TYR A 375 0.60 -5.71 8.42
C TYR A 375 1.71 -6.25 9.30
N ASP A 376 2.82 -6.68 8.72
CA ASP A 376 3.99 -7.22 9.41
C ASP A 376 4.92 -6.13 9.99
N ALA A 377 4.67 -4.84 9.70
CA ALA A 377 5.22 -3.74 10.48
C ALA A 377 4.53 -3.56 11.84
N ALA A 378 3.43 -4.28 12.09
CA ALA A 378 2.66 -4.15 13.33
C ALA A 378 3.44 -4.63 14.56
N ALA A 379 3.19 -3.99 15.70
CA ALA A 379 3.71 -4.44 16.98
C ALA A 379 3.28 -5.88 17.27
N GLY A 380 4.27 -6.75 17.54
CA GLY A 380 4.04 -8.17 17.82
C GLY A 380 4.20 -9.09 16.60
N ASP A 381 4.45 -8.56 15.41
CA ASP A 381 4.82 -9.39 14.25
C ASP A 381 6.17 -10.11 14.51
N PRO A 382 6.26 -11.42 14.22
CA PRO A 382 7.46 -12.22 14.50
C PRO A 382 8.65 -11.94 13.56
N LEU A 383 8.44 -11.30 12.42
CA LEU A 383 9.45 -11.08 11.38
C LEU A 383 9.83 -9.60 11.22
N GLY A 384 8.82 -8.71 11.20
CA GLY A 384 9.00 -7.32 10.83
C GLY A 384 9.83 -6.53 11.82
N GLY A 385 9.66 -6.73 13.13
CA GLY A 385 10.46 -6.03 14.14
C GLY A 385 10.29 -4.51 14.14
N CYS A 386 9.12 -4.04 13.70
CA CYS A 386 8.60 -2.69 13.89
C CYS A 386 7.56 -2.70 15.04
N ALA A 387 7.01 -1.53 15.35
CA ALA A 387 6.09 -1.33 16.47
C ALA A 387 4.86 -0.49 16.09
N VAL A 388 4.39 -0.60 14.84
CA VAL A 388 3.20 0.12 14.38
C VAL A 388 1.96 -0.43 15.08
N SER A 389 1.17 0.42 15.70
CA SER A 389 -0.07 0.04 16.36
C SER A 389 -1.24 -0.03 15.36
N PRO A 390 -2.36 -0.68 15.69
CA PRO A 390 -3.57 -0.59 14.89
C PRO A 390 -4.05 0.86 14.65
N ALA A 391 -3.80 1.77 15.60
CA ALA A 391 -4.11 3.19 15.43
C ALA A 391 -3.18 3.85 14.39
N GLY A 392 -1.92 3.43 14.30
CA GLY A 392 -1.01 3.86 13.24
C GLY A 392 -1.52 3.51 11.85
N TYR A 393 -2.01 2.28 11.62
CA TYR A 393 -2.64 1.91 10.34
C TYR A 393 -3.92 2.70 10.05
N PHE A 394 -4.71 3.01 11.09
CA PHE A 394 -5.88 3.88 10.93
C PHE A 394 -5.50 5.29 10.49
N GLU A 395 -4.40 5.85 10.98
CA GLU A 395 -3.92 7.18 10.55
C GLU A 395 -3.33 7.19 9.13
N MET A 396 -2.71 6.08 8.70
CA MET A 396 -2.16 5.93 7.35
C MET A 396 -3.23 5.71 6.26
N THR A 397 -4.43 5.28 6.65
CA THR A 397 -5.57 4.99 5.74
C THR A 397 -6.46 6.21 5.58
#